data_AF-A0A222PA21-F1
#
_entry.id   AF-A0A222PA21-F1
#
_cell.length_a   1.000
_cell.length_b   1.000
_cell.length_c   1.000
_cell.angle_alpha   90.00
_cell.angle_beta   90.00
_cell.angle_gamma   90.00
#
_symmetry.space_group_name_H-M   'P 1'
#
loop_
_entity.id
_entity.type
_entity.pdbx_description
1 polymer ?
#
loop_
_entity_poly.entity_id
_entity_poly.type
_entity_poly.pdbx_seq_one_letter_code
_entity_poly.pdbx_strand_id
1 'polypeptide(L)'
;MKGLIMKKEEERNIYAVFDDKTIRVYQAYNNEIADETLKLGRFGSKFSLNRMTWIKPSFLWMMYRLNFIYSLNTCFCLFLFYQKKSKL
;
A
#
# COMPACT_ATOMS: atom_id res chain seq x y z
N MET A 1 -19.95 -8.72 -43.69
CA MET A 1 -19.08 -8.01 -42.72
C MET A 1 -19.60 -8.24 -41.32
N LYS A 2 -19.00 -9.16 -40.55
CA LYS A 2 -19.24 -9.25 -39.10
C LYS A 2 -18.19 -8.38 -38.43
N GLY A 3 -18.60 -7.20 -37.99
CA GLY A 3 -17.80 -6.37 -37.09
C GLY A 3 -17.65 -7.13 -35.77
N LEU A 4 -16.47 -7.72 -35.56
CA LEU A 4 -16.06 -8.23 -34.27
C LEU A 4 -15.86 -7.03 -33.35
N ILE A 5 -16.93 -6.67 -32.64
CA ILE A 5 -16.84 -5.86 -31.44
C ILE A 5 -16.11 -6.74 -30.42
N MET A 6 -14.79 -6.61 -30.39
CA MET A 6 -13.96 -7.14 -29.31
C MET A 6 -14.44 -6.44 -28.04
N LYS A 7 -15.25 -7.13 -27.23
CA LYS A 7 -15.52 -6.69 -25.86
C LYS A 7 -14.15 -6.65 -25.18
N LYS A 8 -13.65 -5.45 -24.94
CA LYS A 8 -12.52 -5.22 -24.04
C LYS A 8 -13.00 -5.71 -22.67
N GLU A 9 -12.57 -6.90 -22.26
CA GLU A 9 -12.72 -7.29 -20.88
C GLU A 9 -12.04 -6.20 -20.05
N GLU A 10 -12.79 -5.57 -19.16
CA GLU A 10 -12.25 -4.61 -18.20
C GLU A 10 -11.39 -5.40 -17.22
N GLU A 11 -10.14 -5.64 -17.61
CA GLU A 11 -9.12 -6.15 -16.71
C GLU A 11 -9.04 -5.21 -15.50
N ARG A 12 -9.26 -5.78 -14.31
CA ARG A 12 -9.15 -5.06 -13.03
C ARG A 12 -7.67 -4.84 -12.71
N ASN A 13 -7.05 -3.92 -13.45
CA ASN A 13 -5.63 -3.64 -13.36
C ASN A 13 -5.32 -2.76 -12.15
N ILE A 14 -4.35 -3.20 -11.35
CA ILE A 14 -3.81 -2.45 -10.21
C ILE A 14 -2.51 -1.80 -10.65
N TYR A 15 -2.49 -0.47 -10.70
CA TYR A 15 -1.29 0.30 -11.04
C TYR A 15 -0.47 0.58 -9.79
N ALA A 16 0.72 -0.01 -9.69
CA ALA A 16 1.68 0.22 -8.63
C ALA A 16 3.08 0.45 -9.22
N VAL A 17 3.97 1.07 -8.46
CA VAL A 17 5.39 1.12 -8.84
C VAL A 17 6.04 -0.18 -8.41
N PHE A 18 6.61 -0.92 -9.35
CA PHE A 18 7.24 -2.20 -9.08
C PHE A 18 8.50 -2.38 -9.93
N ASP A 19 9.40 -3.20 -9.40
CA ASP A 19 10.60 -3.72 -10.06
C ASP A 19 10.53 -5.25 -10.01
N ASP A 20 11.50 -5.95 -10.62
CA ASP A 20 11.51 -7.42 -10.70
C ASP A 20 11.43 -8.10 -9.32
N LYS A 21 12.00 -7.46 -8.30
CA LYS A 21 12.11 -8.01 -6.93
C LYS A 21 11.06 -7.47 -5.96
N THR A 22 10.51 -6.29 -6.21
CA THR A 22 9.73 -5.57 -5.20
C THR A 22 8.56 -4.83 -5.80
N ILE A 23 7.43 -4.81 -5.08
CA ILE A 23 6.30 -3.92 -5.35
C ILE A 23 6.25 -2.89 -4.22
N ARG A 24 6.15 -1.62 -4.57
CA ARG A 24 5.95 -0.53 -3.60
C ARG A 24 4.47 -0.38 -3.30
N VAL A 25 4.14 -0.44 -2.01
CA VAL A 25 2.79 -0.18 -1.53
C VAL A 25 2.82 0.75 -0.33
N TYR A 26 1.70 1.45 -0.15
CA TYR A 26 1.54 2.49 0.85
C TYR A 26 0.43 2.09 1.82
N GLN A 27 0.75 2.17 3.11
CA GLN A 27 -0.19 1.88 4.17
C GLN A 27 -0.12 2.93 5.28
N ALA A 28 -1.29 3.27 5.80
CA ALA A 28 -1.46 4.19 6.90
C ALA A 28 -1.65 3.42 8.20
N TYR A 29 -0.89 3.80 9.22
CA TYR A 29 -0.97 3.27 10.57
C TYR A 29 -1.31 4.38 11.57
N ASN A 30 -1.80 3.98 12.75
CA ASN A 30 -1.95 4.91 13.86
C ASN A 30 -0.57 5.29 14.42
N ASN A 31 -0.54 6.35 15.24
CA ASN A 31 0.70 6.83 15.85
C ASN A 31 1.33 5.79 16.78
N GLU A 32 0.54 4.98 17.49
CA GLU A 32 1.08 3.94 18.39
C GLU A 32 1.96 2.91 17.66
N ILE A 33 1.50 2.40 16.50
CA ILE A 33 2.29 1.45 15.70
C ILE A 33 3.55 2.12 15.17
N ALA A 34 3.45 3.40 14.79
CA ALA A 34 4.57 4.16 14.27
C ALA A 34 5.67 4.38 15.31
N ASP A 35 5.28 4.85 16.49
CA ASP A 35 6.20 5.11 17.60
C ASP A 35 6.89 3.81 18.05
N GLU A 36 6.15 2.70 18.10
CA GLU A 36 6.72 1.38 18.40
C GLU A 36 7.71 0.97 17.29
N THR A 37 7.35 1.14 16.02
CA THR A 37 8.18 0.75 14.88
C THR A 37 9.46 1.58 14.78
N LEU A 38 9.38 2.89 15.04
CA LEU A 38 10.53 3.80 15.07
C LEU A 38 11.51 3.41 16.19
N LYS A 39 10.99 3.04 17.37
CA LYS A 39 11.82 2.62 18.51
C LYS A 39 12.47 1.26 18.28
N LEU A 40 11.76 0.31 17.67
CA LEU A 40 12.23 -1.06 17.50
C LEU A 40 12.96 -1.30 16.17
N GLY A 41 12.83 -0.40 15.19
CA GLY A 41 13.29 -0.61 13.81
C GLY A 41 12.52 -1.71 13.06
N ARG A 42 11.43 -2.21 13.64
CA ARG A 42 10.57 -3.29 13.11
C ARG A 42 9.18 -3.18 13.71
N PHE A 43 8.19 -3.79 13.06
CA PHE A 43 6.85 -3.90 13.63
C PHE A 43 6.86 -4.68 14.95
N GLY A 44 6.29 -4.09 15.99
CA GLY A 44 6.18 -4.70 17.30
C GLY A 44 4.81 -5.33 17.56
N SER A 45 4.46 -5.36 18.84
CA SER A 45 3.26 -6.02 19.37
C SER A 45 1.95 -5.30 19.01
N LYS A 46 2.01 -4.00 18.71
CA LYS A 46 0.84 -3.20 18.34
C LYS A 46 0.39 -3.42 16.90
N PHE A 47 1.25 -4.02 16.07
CA PHE A 47 0.94 -4.38 14.70
C PHE A 47 0.36 -5.80 14.63
N SER A 48 -0.82 -5.95 14.04
CA SER A 48 -1.49 -7.24 13.87
C SER A 48 -1.49 -7.69 12.41
N LEU A 49 -1.00 -8.91 12.16
CA LEU A 49 -1.02 -9.56 10.85
C LEU A 49 -2.42 -10.02 10.44
N ASN A 50 -3.34 -10.19 11.40
CA ASN A 50 -4.70 -10.66 11.12
C ASN A 50 -5.64 -9.53 10.69
N ARG A 51 -5.18 -8.26 10.77
CA ARG A 51 -5.99 -7.12 10.39
C ARG A 51 -5.95 -6.92 8.88
N MET A 52 -7.09 -7.12 8.23
CA MET A 52 -7.27 -6.73 6.82
C MET A 52 -7.14 -5.21 6.71
N THR A 53 -6.28 -4.75 5.80
CA THR A 53 -6.01 -3.33 5.61
C THR A 53 -5.96 -2.99 4.14
N TRP A 54 -6.45 -1.79 3.82
CA TRP A 54 -6.47 -1.29 2.46
C TRP A 54 -5.07 -0.88 2.03
N ILE A 55 -4.52 -1.62 1.07
CA ILE A 55 -3.24 -1.33 0.43
C ILE A 55 -3.46 -0.25 -0.63
N LYS A 56 -2.69 0.84 -0.58
CA LYS A 56 -2.74 1.90 -1.59
C LYS A 56 -1.51 1.78 -2.48
N PRO A 57 -1.65 1.68 -3.82
CA PRO A 57 -0.51 1.56 -4.70
C PRO A 57 0.05 2.93 -5.16
N SER A 58 -0.64 4.05 -4.86
CA SER A 58 -0.21 5.42 -5.18
C SER A 58 0.03 6.27 -3.93
N PHE A 59 1.20 6.92 -3.88
CA PHE A 59 1.60 7.83 -2.80
C PHE A 59 0.66 9.04 -2.70
N LEU A 60 0.37 9.68 -3.83
CA LEU A 60 -0.51 10.87 -3.87
C LEU A 60 -1.93 10.52 -3.43
N TRP A 61 -2.43 9.36 -3.83
CA TRP A 61 -3.75 8.89 -3.38
C TRP A 61 -3.80 8.67 -1.86
N MET A 62 -2.71 8.14 -1.29
CA MET A 62 -2.57 8.02 0.17
C MET A 62 -2.57 9.40 0.84
N MET A 63 -1.75 10.35 0.37
CA MET A 63 -1.68 11.70 0.95
C MET A 63 -3.04 12.41 0.95
N TYR A 64 -3.77 12.32 -0.16
CA TYR A 64 -5.11 12.89 -0.29
C TYR A 64 -6.08 12.27 0.73
N ARG A 65 -6.07 10.95 0.89
CA ARG A 65 -6.98 10.24 1.83
C ARG A 65 -6.64 10.45 3.30
N LEU A 66 -5.39 10.77 3.63
CA LEU A 66 -4.94 10.94 5.01
C LEU A 66 -4.98 12.39 5.50
N ASN A 67 -5.49 13.32 4.68
CA ASN A 67 -5.45 14.75 4.99
C ASN A 67 -4.03 15.22 5.38
N PHE A 68 -3.02 14.59 4.79
CA PHE A 68 -1.61 14.76 5.18
C PHE A 68 -1.12 16.20 5.01
N ILE A 69 -1.74 16.95 4.10
CA ILE A 69 -1.42 18.36 3.84
C ILE A 69 -1.82 19.28 5.02
N TYR A 70 -2.78 18.87 5.86
CA TYR A 70 -3.37 19.73 6.89
C TYR A 70 -3.18 19.26 8.33
N SER A 71 -2.94 17.97 8.57
CA SER A 71 -2.85 17.42 9.93
C SER A 71 -1.57 16.61 10.12
N LEU A 72 -0.65 17.17 10.91
CA LEU A 72 0.60 16.54 11.34
C LEU A 72 0.41 15.32 12.27
N ASN A 73 -0.82 14.96 12.66
CA ASN A 73 -1.03 14.15 13.86
C ASN A 73 -1.93 12.91 13.74
N THR A 74 -2.48 12.56 12.57
CA THR A 74 -3.56 11.55 12.56
C THR A 74 -3.15 10.16 12.06
N CYS A 75 -2.14 10.02 11.20
CA CYS A 75 -1.73 8.72 10.66
C CYS A 75 -0.27 8.73 10.18
N PHE A 76 0.55 7.83 10.72
CA PHE A 76 1.90 7.62 10.21
C PHE A 76 1.85 6.77 8.93
N CYS A 77 2.56 7.21 7.91
CA CYS A 77 2.63 6.51 6.63
C CYS A 77 3.87 5.63 6.62
N LEU A 78 3.70 4.32 6.47
CA LEU A 78 4.82 3.43 6.25
C LEU A 78 4.90 3.01 4.80
N PHE A 79 6.11 3.13 4.25
CA PHE A 79 6.49 2.56 2.97
C PHE A 79 6.78 1.07 3.18
N LEU A 80 5.96 0.22 2.58
CA LEU A 80 6.18 -1.22 2.62
C LEU A 80 6.67 -1.68 1.24
N PHE A 81 7.87 -2.24 1.22
CA PHE A 81 8.35 -3.01 0.09
C PHE A 81 7.87 -4.44 0.26
N TYR A 82 6.97 -4.90 -0.61
CA TYR A 82 6.64 -6.31 -0.68
C TYR A 82 7.63 -6.99 -1.63
N GLN A 83 8.47 -7.88 -1.11
CA GLN A 83 9.38 -8.67 -1.93
C GLN A 83 8.58 -9.79 -2.62
N LYS A 84 8.67 -9.89 -3.95
CA LYS A 84 8.14 -11.06 -4.67
C LYS A 84 8.92 -12.29 -4.21
N LYS A 85 8.27 -13.23 -3.51
CA LYS A 85 8.83 -14.57 -3.33
C LYS A 85 9.01 -15.18 -4.72
N SER A 86 10.22 -15.62 -5.06
CA SER A 86 10.43 -16.41 -6.27
C SER A 86 9.60 -17.68 -6.15
N LYS A 87 8.73 -17.94 -7.12
CA LYS A 87 8.20 -19.29 -7.32
C LYS A 87 9.41 -20.17 -7.66
N LEU A 88 9.80 -21.04 -6.72
CA LEU A 88 10.44 -22.31 -7.07
C LEU A 88 9.38 -23.20 -7.72
#